data_AF-A0AAJ1QWT4-F1
#
_entry.id   AF-A0AAJ1QWT4-F1
#
_cell.length_a   1.000
_cell.length_b   1.000
_cell.length_c   1.000
_cell.angle_alpha   90.00
_cell.angle_beta   90.00
_cell.angle_gamma   90.00
#
_symmetry.space_group_name_H-M   'P 1'
#
loop_
_entity.id
_entity.type
_entity.pdbx_description
1 polymer ?
#
loop_
_entity_poly.entity_id
_entity_poly.type
_entity_poly.pdbx_seq_one_letter_code
_entity_poly.pdbx_strand_id
1 'polypeptide(L)'
;MKNKKTPLIIIGIIVIIIPVLTFVFVFINNPISDKQSDWADFGTYINGILTPIVSIFSFLILIYIYFEIEKLSNENNHNLFILQKRMEAFEELEKYIHEFSQINLRFLQIKNTLTSTLFNDKSKLNENTMKDFRDLSSSCSSLYHYTFFFSRRYNYLFQDSAFSENYKDLVENTKILNNEVTEFYYGLLSRDQTKYKEGEQPLWNFDIILQKLLVFSNHLKTELTQKE
;
A
#
# COMPACT_ATOMS: atom_id res chain seq x y z
N MET A 1 -0.55 -32.34 1.36
CA MET A 1 -1.26 -31.73 0.21
C MET A 1 -1.27 -32.73 -0.93
N LYS A 2 -2.42 -33.30 -1.30
CA LYS A 2 -2.49 -34.25 -2.43
C LYS A 2 -2.18 -33.49 -3.72
N ASN A 3 -1.13 -33.87 -4.43
CA ASN A 3 -0.76 -33.30 -5.73
C ASN A 3 -1.92 -33.48 -6.72
N LYS A 4 -2.65 -32.39 -7.01
CA LYS A 4 -3.77 -32.39 -7.97
C LYS A 4 -3.33 -32.73 -9.41
N LYS A 5 -2.02 -32.80 -9.68
CA LYS A 5 -1.43 -33.11 -10.99
C LYS A 5 -1.29 -34.61 -11.29
N THR A 6 -1.22 -35.46 -10.25
CA THR A 6 -1.07 -36.91 -10.39
C THR A 6 -2.22 -37.61 -11.15
N PRO A 7 -3.52 -37.28 -10.95
CA PRO A 7 -4.59 -37.97 -11.66
C PRO A 7 -4.63 -37.68 -13.17
N LEU A 8 -4.21 -36.48 -13.60
CA LEU A 8 -4.21 -36.10 -15.02
C LEU A 8 -3.17 -36.92 -15.83
N ILE A 9 -2.00 -37.16 -15.24
CA ILE A 9 -0.94 -37.97 -15.82
C ILE A 9 -1.40 -39.43 -15.97
N ILE A 10 -2.07 -39.97 -14.94
CA ILE A 10 -2.61 -41.32 -14.97
C ILE A 10 -3.67 -41.47 -16.07
N ILE A 11 -4.57 -40.49 -16.22
CA ILE A 11 -5.58 -40.50 -17.29
C ILE A 11 -4.90 -40.45 -18.67
N GLY A 12 -3.90 -39.59 -18.88
CA GLY A 12 -3.17 -39.54 -20.14
C GLY A 12 -2.50 -40.86 -20.51
N ILE A 13 -1.88 -41.53 -19.53
CA ILE A 13 -1.27 -42.85 -19.70
C ILE A 13 -2.32 -43.90 -20.07
N ILE A 14 -3.48 -43.92 -19.40
CA ILE A 14 -4.57 -44.84 -19.68
C ILE A 14 -5.08 -44.67 -21.11
N VAL A 15 -5.28 -43.43 -21.56
CA VAL A 15 -5.79 -43.14 -22.90
C VAL A 15 -4.82 -43.58 -24.00
N ILE A 16 -3.50 -43.54 -23.76
CA ILE A 16 -2.49 -44.04 -24.71
C ILE A 16 -2.42 -45.57 -24.70
N ILE A 17 -2.54 -46.20 -23.52
CA ILE A 17 -2.37 -47.65 -23.35
C ILE A 17 -3.59 -48.43 -23.84
N ILE A 18 -4.81 -47.92 -23.68
CA ILE A 18 -6.04 -48.64 -24.05
C ILE A 18 -6.05 -49.06 -25.54
N PRO A 19 -5.80 -48.18 -26.53
CA PRO A 19 -5.80 -48.58 -27.95
C PRO A 19 -4.78 -49.67 -28.26
N VAL A 20 -3.60 -49.62 -27.61
CA VAL A 20 -2.54 -50.62 -27.76
C VAL A 20 -2.98 -51.95 -27.16
N LEU A 21 -3.55 -51.95 -25.95
CA LEU A 21 -4.07 -53.16 -25.31
C LEU A 21 -5.25 -53.76 -26.09
N THR A 22 -6.17 -52.93 -26.59
CA THR A 22 -7.30 -53.40 -27.42
C THR A 22 -6.78 -54.05 -28.70
N PHE A 23 -5.78 -53.47 -29.36
CA PHE A 23 -5.15 -54.08 -30.53
C PHE A 23 -4.50 -55.43 -30.17
N VAL A 24 -3.66 -55.46 -29.14
CA VAL A 24 -2.98 -56.71 -28.71
C VAL A 24 -4.01 -57.78 -28.37
N PHE A 25 -5.09 -57.45 -27.66
CA PHE A 25 -6.13 -58.40 -27.27
C PHE A 25 -6.90 -58.98 -28.47
N VAL A 26 -7.26 -58.14 -29.44
CA VAL A 26 -8.01 -58.57 -30.63
C VAL A 26 -7.15 -59.45 -31.54
N PHE A 27 -5.85 -59.18 -31.61
CA PHE A 27 -4.94 -59.87 -32.54
C PHE A 27 -4.05 -60.94 -31.88
N ILE A 28 -4.24 -61.26 -30.59
CA ILE A 28 -3.34 -62.12 -29.82
C ILE A 28 -3.16 -63.54 -30.39
N ASN A 29 -4.17 -64.05 -31.10
CA ASN A 29 -4.15 -65.38 -31.70
C ASN A 29 -3.60 -65.39 -33.15
N ASN A 30 -3.25 -64.24 -33.71
CA ASN A 30 -2.66 -64.15 -35.03
C ASN A 30 -1.12 -64.21 -34.95
N PRO A 31 -0.44 -64.87 -35.90
CA PRO A 31 1.01 -64.82 -35.97
C PRO A 31 1.47 -63.37 -36.20
N ILE A 32 2.60 -63.01 -35.59
CA ILE A 32 3.24 -61.70 -35.82
C ILE A 32 3.62 -61.62 -37.30
N SER A 33 3.28 -60.52 -37.97
CA SER A 33 3.57 -60.37 -39.39
C SER A 33 5.05 -60.04 -39.61
N ASP A 34 5.69 -60.78 -40.52
CA ASP A 34 7.04 -60.49 -41.04
C ASP A 34 7.02 -59.42 -42.15
N LYS A 35 5.83 -58.99 -42.60
CA LYS A 35 5.69 -57.98 -43.66
C LYS A 35 5.73 -56.59 -43.06
N GLN A 36 6.68 -55.79 -43.52
CA GLN A 36 6.83 -54.40 -43.09
C GLN A 36 5.61 -53.51 -43.41
N SER A 37 4.84 -53.83 -44.47
CA SER A 37 3.60 -53.14 -44.83
C SER A 37 2.57 -53.14 -43.70
N ASP A 38 2.41 -54.28 -43.02
CA ASP A 38 1.37 -54.48 -42.02
C ASP A 38 1.65 -53.63 -40.77
N TRP A 39 2.94 -53.42 -40.47
CA TRP A 39 3.38 -52.52 -39.41
C TRP A 39 3.18 -51.04 -39.75
N ALA A 40 3.31 -50.66 -41.03
CA ALA A 40 3.03 -49.29 -41.48
C ALA A 40 1.52 -48.96 -41.37
N ASP A 41 0.66 -49.91 -41.73
CA ASP A 41 -0.79 -49.77 -41.59
C ASP A 41 -1.21 -49.71 -40.12
N PHE A 42 -0.61 -50.54 -39.25
CA PHE A 42 -0.81 -50.46 -37.80
C PHE A 42 -0.40 -49.10 -37.23
N GLY A 43 0.80 -48.60 -37.59
CA GLY A 43 1.26 -47.29 -37.17
C GLY A 43 0.31 -46.17 -37.60
N THR A 44 -0.25 -46.28 -38.80
CA THR A 44 -1.25 -45.33 -39.33
C THR A 44 -2.54 -45.35 -38.53
N TYR A 45 -3.06 -46.53 -38.17
CA TYR A 45 -4.23 -46.68 -37.32
C TYR A 45 -4.02 -46.08 -35.92
N ILE A 46 -2.91 -46.43 -35.27
CA ILE A 46 -2.57 -45.91 -33.93
C ILE A 46 -2.39 -44.39 -33.98
N ASN A 47 -1.69 -43.88 -34.98
CA ASN A 47 -1.49 -42.44 -35.14
C ASN A 47 -2.82 -41.69 -35.40
N GLY A 48 -3.74 -42.30 -36.17
CA GLY A 48 -5.08 -41.77 -36.42
C GLY A 48 -5.93 -41.65 -35.16
N ILE A 49 -5.70 -42.51 -34.16
CA ILE A 49 -6.39 -42.45 -32.85
C ILE A 49 -5.67 -41.52 -31.88
N LEU A 50 -4.34 -41.62 -31.79
CA LEU A 50 -3.55 -40.84 -30.83
C LEU A 50 -3.53 -39.36 -31.18
N THR A 51 -3.49 -38.99 -32.47
CA THR A 51 -3.36 -37.58 -32.87
C THR A 51 -4.55 -36.71 -32.41
N PRO A 52 -5.83 -37.10 -32.64
CA PRO A 52 -6.98 -36.36 -32.12
C PRO A 52 -6.99 -36.28 -30.59
N ILE A 53 -6.64 -37.38 -29.91
CA ILE A 53 -6.56 -37.44 -28.46
C ILE A 53 -5.53 -36.45 -27.92
N VAL A 54 -4.30 -36.52 -28.43
CA VAL A 54 -3.20 -35.63 -28.03
C VAL A 54 -3.61 -34.18 -28.30
N SER A 55 -4.24 -33.89 -29.44
CA SER A 55 -4.71 -32.54 -29.76
C SER A 55 -5.72 -32.01 -28.74
N ILE A 56 -6.68 -32.84 -28.32
CA ILE A 56 -7.66 -32.48 -27.27
C ILE A 56 -6.95 -32.22 -25.95
N PHE A 57 -6.01 -33.09 -25.54
CA PHE A 57 -5.26 -32.88 -24.30
C PHE A 57 -4.39 -31.63 -24.34
N SER A 58 -3.71 -31.36 -25.46
CA SER A 58 -2.94 -30.13 -25.67
C SER A 58 -3.83 -28.90 -25.55
N PHE A 59 -5.04 -28.94 -26.11
CA PHE A 59 -6.00 -27.85 -25.99
C PHE A 59 -6.48 -27.65 -24.54
N LEU A 60 -6.79 -28.73 -23.82
CA LEU A 60 -7.18 -28.67 -22.40
C LEU A 60 -6.05 -28.13 -21.52
N ILE A 61 -4.81 -28.54 -21.77
CA ILE A 61 -3.62 -28.01 -21.08
C ILE A 61 -3.46 -26.53 -21.37
N LEU A 62 -3.64 -26.10 -22.62
CA LEU A 62 -3.56 -24.69 -23.00
C LEU A 62 -4.61 -23.86 -22.25
N ILE A 63 -5.87 -24.33 -22.19
CA ILE A 63 -6.93 -23.68 -21.41
C ILE A 63 -6.54 -23.59 -19.93
N TYR A 64 -6.02 -24.67 -19.34
CA TYR A 64 -5.58 -24.67 -17.96
C TYR A 64 -4.47 -23.64 -17.70
N ILE A 65 -3.46 -23.59 -18.57
CA ILE A 65 -2.37 -22.61 -18.49
C ILE A 65 -2.92 -21.18 -18.61
N TYR A 66 -3.83 -20.94 -19.55
CA TYR A 66 -4.44 -19.64 -19.75
C TYR A 66 -5.13 -19.13 -18.47
N PHE A 67 -5.95 -19.97 -17.82
CA PHE A 67 -6.62 -19.57 -16.57
C PHE A 67 -5.66 -19.32 -15.41
N GLU A 68 -4.58 -20.10 -15.29
CA GLU A 68 -3.56 -19.87 -14.26
C GLU A 68 -2.80 -18.57 -14.53
N ILE A 69 -2.48 -18.25 -15.80
CA ILE A 69 -1.86 -16.98 -16.18
C ILE A 69 -2.79 -15.80 -15.88
N GLU A 70 -4.07 -15.91 -16.23
CA GLU A 70 -5.06 -14.85 -15.97
C GLU A 70 -5.21 -14.59 -14.47
N LYS A 71 -5.27 -15.66 -13.67
CA LYS A 71 -5.32 -15.55 -12.20
C LYS A 71 -4.07 -14.87 -11.65
N LEU A 72 -2.87 -15.30 -12.06
CA LEU A 72 -1.61 -14.72 -11.63
C LEU A 72 -1.46 -13.26 -12.07
N SER A 73 -1.94 -12.94 -13.28
CA SER A 73 -1.99 -11.57 -13.80
C SER A 73 -2.91 -10.69 -12.97
N ASN A 74 -4.11 -11.17 -12.62
CA ASN A 74 -5.04 -10.44 -11.78
C ASN A 74 -4.50 -10.20 -10.37
N GLU A 75 -3.87 -11.21 -9.75
CA GLU A 75 -3.20 -11.07 -8.46
C GLU A 75 -2.07 -10.03 -8.54
N ASN A 76 -1.22 -10.10 -9.58
CA ASN A 76 -0.16 -9.12 -9.79
C ASN A 76 -0.70 -7.70 -10.03
N ASN A 77 -1.74 -7.55 -10.84
CA ASN A 77 -2.38 -6.25 -11.09
C ASN A 77 -2.99 -5.66 -9.82
N HIS A 78 -3.61 -6.52 -8.98
CA HIS A 78 -4.12 -6.10 -7.68
C HIS A 78 -2.99 -5.63 -6.77
N ASN A 79 -1.88 -6.37 -6.69
CA ASN A 79 -0.72 -5.99 -5.89
C ASN A 79 -0.09 -4.68 -6.38
N LEU A 80 0.04 -4.49 -7.69
CA LEU A 80 0.51 -3.25 -8.29
C LEU A 80 -0.42 -2.07 -7.95
N PHE A 81 -1.74 -2.28 -7.98
CA PHE A 81 -2.70 -1.26 -7.58
C PHE A 81 -2.56 -0.88 -6.10
N ILE A 82 -2.42 -1.85 -5.20
CA ILE A 82 -2.21 -1.58 -3.77
C ILE A 82 -0.90 -0.83 -3.55
N LEU A 83 0.19 -1.23 -4.22
CA LEU A 83 1.48 -0.54 -4.17
C LEU A 83 1.36 0.92 -4.64
N GLN A 84 0.69 1.16 -5.77
CA GLN A 84 0.44 2.51 -6.26
C GLN A 84 -0.32 3.35 -5.23
N LYS A 85 -1.35 2.80 -4.59
CA LYS A 85 -2.10 3.50 -3.54
C LYS A 85 -1.27 3.79 -2.30
N ARG A 86 -0.35 2.89 -1.92
CA ARG A 86 0.60 3.16 -0.84
C ARG A 86 1.57 4.30 -1.21
N MET A 87 2.04 4.34 -2.45
CA MET A 87 2.90 5.43 -2.95
C MET A 87 2.17 6.77 -2.94
N GLU A 88 0.92 6.83 -3.45
CA GLU A 88 0.10 8.05 -3.42
C GLU A 88 -0.07 8.58 -1.98
N ALA A 89 -0.33 7.69 -1.01
CA ALA A 89 -0.47 8.08 0.40
C ALA A 89 0.84 8.62 1.00
N PHE A 90 1.97 8.03 0.61
CA PHE A 90 3.29 8.47 1.02
C PHE A 90 3.66 9.83 0.44
N GLU A 91 3.42 10.05 -0.86
CA GLU A 91 3.62 11.35 -1.52
C GLU A 91 2.75 12.44 -0.89
N GLU A 92 1.49 12.13 -0.54
CA GLU A 92 0.62 13.06 0.19
C GLU A 92 1.23 13.41 1.55
N LEU A 93 1.73 12.43 2.32
CA LEU A 93 2.40 12.69 3.60
C LEU A 93 3.65 13.56 3.43
N GLU A 94 4.51 13.26 2.46
CA GLU A 94 5.71 14.06 2.21
C GLU A 94 5.38 15.52 1.90
N LYS A 95 4.31 15.76 1.14
CA LYS A 95 3.80 17.12 0.89
C LYS A 95 3.43 17.83 2.20
N TYR A 96 2.70 17.18 3.10
CA TYR A 96 2.35 17.77 4.40
C TYR A 96 3.58 17.98 5.30
N ILE A 97 4.57 17.09 5.26
CA ILE A 97 5.83 17.28 6.00
C ILE A 97 6.55 18.52 5.49
N HIS A 98 6.62 18.70 4.17
CA HIS A 98 7.23 19.89 3.58
C HIS A 98 6.48 21.16 3.98
N GLU A 99 5.15 21.18 3.86
CA GLU A 99 4.33 22.32 4.28
C GLU A 99 4.52 22.63 5.78
N PHE A 100 4.53 21.61 6.63
CA PHE A 100 4.75 21.77 8.07
C PHE A 100 6.15 22.27 8.41
N SER A 101 7.19 21.84 7.70
CA SER A 101 8.54 22.36 7.86
C SER A 101 8.60 23.87 7.59
N GLN A 102 7.90 24.34 6.54
CA GLN A 102 7.78 25.78 6.26
C GLN A 102 7.03 26.53 7.36
N ILE A 103 5.98 25.91 7.92
CA ILE A 103 5.23 26.46 9.05
C ILE A 103 6.13 26.60 10.29
N ASN A 104 6.98 25.61 10.59
CA ASN A 104 7.92 25.68 11.71
C ASN A 104 8.88 26.87 11.57
N LEU A 105 9.40 27.11 10.35
CA LEU A 105 10.26 28.28 10.09
C LEU A 105 9.52 29.61 10.32
N ARG A 106 8.28 29.73 9.84
CA ARG A 106 7.44 30.92 10.08
C ARG A 106 7.15 31.10 11.57
N PHE A 107 6.88 30.01 12.27
CA PHE A 107 6.65 30.03 13.70
C PHE A 107 7.84 30.63 14.47
N LEU A 108 9.07 30.23 14.14
CA LEU A 108 10.28 30.81 14.75
C LEU A 108 10.37 32.33 14.53
N GLN A 109 10.01 32.82 13.35
CA GLN A 109 9.96 34.26 13.04
C GLN A 109 8.89 34.99 13.86
N ILE A 110 7.70 34.40 13.94
CA ILE A 110 6.57 34.92 14.71
C ILE A 110 6.92 34.95 16.20
N LYS A 111 7.54 33.90 16.74
CA LYS A 111 7.98 33.82 18.14
C LYS A 111 8.94 34.94 18.49
N ASN A 112 9.93 35.20 17.64
CA ASN A 112 10.88 36.31 17.83
C ASN A 112 10.17 37.66 17.82
N THR A 113 9.22 37.84 16.89
CA THR A 113 8.41 39.06 16.79
C THR A 113 7.59 39.24 18.05
N LEU A 114 6.82 38.25 18.48
CA LEU A 114 6.02 38.27 19.70
C LEU A 114 6.83 38.58 20.95
N THR A 115 7.98 37.94 21.10
CA THR A 115 8.84 38.16 22.27
C THR A 115 9.28 39.62 22.33
N SER A 116 9.48 40.26 21.17
CA SER A 116 9.82 41.68 21.11
C SER A 116 8.62 42.62 21.27
N THR A 117 7.41 42.28 20.78
CA THR A 117 6.22 43.16 20.82
C THR A 117 5.35 42.99 22.05
N LEU A 118 5.04 41.76 22.48
CA LEU A 118 4.16 41.52 23.64
C LEU A 118 4.78 42.01 24.95
N PHE A 119 6.10 41.89 25.10
CA PHE A 119 6.80 42.25 26.33
C PHE A 119 7.28 43.70 26.35
N ASN A 120 7.57 44.34 25.21
CA ASN A 120 8.09 45.71 25.20
C ASN A 120 7.04 46.79 24.87
N ASP A 121 6.02 46.50 24.05
CA ASP A 121 5.03 47.52 23.65
C ASP A 121 3.75 46.89 23.08
N LYS A 122 2.75 46.73 23.95
CA LYS A 122 1.46 46.09 23.67
C LYS A 122 0.64 46.77 22.57
N SER A 123 0.93 48.05 22.26
CA SER A 123 0.22 48.81 21.23
C SER A 123 0.68 48.45 19.80
N LYS A 124 1.80 47.72 19.66
CA LYS A 124 2.42 47.38 18.37
C LYS A 124 2.01 46.03 17.79
N LEU A 125 0.99 45.38 18.35
CA LEU A 125 0.40 44.19 17.73
C LEU A 125 -0.33 44.63 16.46
N ASN A 126 0.42 44.63 15.35
CA ASN A 126 -0.06 45.11 14.08
C ASN A 126 -0.90 44.03 13.36
N GLU A 127 -1.65 44.47 12.35
CA GLU A 127 -2.51 43.60 11.57
C GLU A 127 -1.75 42.43 10.91
N ASN A 128 -0.49 42.66 10.51
CA ASN A 128 0.35 41.62 9.90
C ASN A 128 0.67 40.49 10.89
N THR A 129 1.05 40.81 12.14
CA THR A 129 1.30 39.78 13.16
C THR A 129 0.04 38.97 13.46
N MET A 130 -1.13 39.63 13.52
CA MET A 130 -2.40 38.92 13.72
C MET A 130 -2.75 38.01 12.55
N LYS A 131 -2.50 38.46 11.31
CA LYS A 131 -2.66 37.64 10.11
C LYS A 131 -1.73 36.42 10.15
N ASP A 132 -0.46 36.61 10.48
CA ASP A 132 0.53 35.53 10.56
C ASP A 132 0.12 34.47 11.60
N PHE A 133 -0.44 34.90 12.74
CA PHE A 133 -0.98 33.99 13.76
C PHE A 133 -2.20 33.20 13.31
N ARG A 134 -3.13 33.87 12.63
CA ARG A 134 -4.31 33.23 12.06
C ARG A 134 -3.90 32.15 11.06
N ASP A 135 -2.96 32.49 10.19
CA ASP A 135 -2.46 31.58 9.16
C ASP A 135 -1.72 30.39 9.83
N LEU A 136 -0.93 30.63 10.88
CA LEU A 136 -0.30 29.57 11.69
C LEU A 136 -1.33 28.65 12.36
N SER A 137 -2.35 29.21 12.99
CA SER A 137 -3.43 28.45 13.64
C SER A 137 -4.19 27.58 12.62
N SER A 138 -4.53 28.15 11.46
CA SER A 138 -5.16 27.42 10.35
C SER A 138 -4.29 26.26 9.85
N SER A 139 -2.98 26.47 9.77
CA SER A 139 -2.00 25.45 9.38
C SER A 139 -1.91 24.31 10.39
N CYS A 140 -1.86 24.60 11.70
CA CYS A 140 -1.88 23.57 12.75
C CYS A 140 -3.18 22.75 12.74
N SER A 141 -4.31 23.41 12.51
CA SER A 141 -5.61 22.74 12.36
C SER A 141 -5.63 21.80 11.15
N SER A 142 -5.10 22.26 10.02
CA SER A 142 -4.99 21.46 8.81
C SER A 142 -4.10 20.22 9.03
N LEU A 143 -2.96 20.39 9.73
CA LEU A 143 -2.10 19.26 10.08
C LEU A 143 -2.82 18.25 10.97
N TYR A 144 -3.48 18.71 12.04
CA TYR A 144 -4.24 17.81 12.93
C TYR A 144 -5.34 17.06 12.17
N HIS A 145 -6.10 17.75 11.32
CA HIS A 145 -7.12 17.09 10.52
C HIS A 145 -6.52 16.07 9.58
N TYR A 146 -5.42 16.41 8.90
CA TYR A 146 -4.73 15.49 8.03
C TYR A 146 -4.25 14.26 8.79
N THR A 147 -3.49 14.44 9.87
CA THR A 147 -2.98 13.31 10.66
C THR A 147 -4.13 12.49 11.21
N PHE A 148 -5.21 13.09 11.71
CA PHE A 148 -6.38 12.36 12.21
C PHE A 148 -7.09 11.54 11.12
N PHE A 149 -7.29 12.10 9.93
CA PHE A 149 -7.98 11.39 8.84
C PHE A 149 -7.08 10.42 8.07
N PHE A 150 -5.75 10.55 8.18
CA PHE A 150 -4.79 9.72 7.46
C PHE A 150 -5.03 8.23 7.71
N SER A 151 -5.11 7.79 8.97
CA SER A 151 -5.41 6.39 9.30
C SER A 151 -6.76 5.99 8.76
N ARG A 152 -7.80 6.79 8.97
CA ARG A 152 -9.14 6.45 8.47
C ARG A 152 -9.15 6.25 6.95
N ARG A 153 -8.36 7.03 6.21
CA ARG A 153 -8.27 6.96 4.75
C ARG A 153 -7.38 5.83 4.27
N TYR A 154 -6.27 5.55 4.93
CA TYR A 154 -5.21 4.67 4.43
C TYR A 154 -4.98 3.41 5.26
N ASN A 155 -5.76 3.17 6.31
CA ASN A 155 -5.63 2.00 7.19
C ASN A 155 -5.61 0.67 6.42
N TYR A 156 -6.50 0.50 5.44
CA TYR A 156 -6.57 -0.74 4.67
C TYR A 156 -5.31 -1.02 3.82
N LEU A 157 -4.46 -0.02 3.59
CA LEU A 157 -3.22 -0.15 2.85
C LEU A 157 -2.04 -0.53 3.76
N PHE A 158 -2.11 -0.20 5.05
CA PHE A 158 -0.98 -0.13 5.97
C PHE A 158 -1.33 -0.83 7.28
N GLN A 159 -1.36 -2.18 7.24
CA GLN A 159 -1.93 -3.01 8.30
C GLN A 159 -1.26 -2.80 9.67
N ASP A 160 0.05 -2.51 9.71
CA ASP A 160 0.82 -2.38 10.96
C ASP A 160 1.14 -0.92 11.32
N SER A 161 1.49 -0.07 10.35
CA SER A 161 1.89 1.32 10.61
C SER A 161 0.74 2.25 11.03
N ALA A 162 -0.47 2.08 10.48
CA ALA A 162 -1.60 2.98 10.73
C ALA A 162 -2.13 2.93 12.17
N PHE A 163 -1.75 1.91 12.95
CA PHE A 163 -2.07 1.77 14.38
C PHE A 163 -0.85 1.70 15.28
N SER A 164 0.35 1.93 14.73
CA SER A 164 1.56 1.99 15.52
C SER A 164 1.39 3.01 16.66
N GLU A 165 2.02 2.71 17.79
CA GLU A 165 2.04 3.62 18.93
C GLU A 165 2.61 4.98 18.52
N ASN A 166 3.61 4.99 17.62
CA ASN A 166 4.18 6.18 16.98
C ASN A 166 3.14 7.06 16.27
N TYR A 167 2.19 6.45 15.54
CA TYR A 167 1.16 7.21 14.82
C TYR A 167 0.09 7.77 15.78
N LYS A 168 -0.35 6.98 16.77
CA LYS A 168 -1.30 7.46 17.79
C LYS A 168 -0.72 8.65 18.55
N ASP A 169 0.54 8.52 18.93
CA ASP A 169 1.32 9.55 19.59
C ASP A 169 1.48 10.79 18.69
N LEU A 170 1.77 10.63 17.38
CA LEU A 170 1.74 11.73 16.42
C LEU A 170 0.39 12.47 16.38
N VAL A 171 -0.72 11.73 16.25
CA VAL A 171 -2.07 12.32 16.20
C VAL A 171 -2.36 13.13 17.47
N GLU A 172 -2.09 12.56 18.64
CA GLU A 172 -2.34 13.26 19.91
C GLU A 172 -1.47 14.51 20.05
N ASN A 173 -0.19 14.45 19.67
CA ASN A 173 0.67 15.63 19.74
C ASN A 173 0.24 16.72 18.74
N THR A 174 -0.21 16.36 17.53
CA THR A 174 -0.75 17.36 16.57
C THR A 174 -2.04 18.00 17.06
N LYS A 175 -2.89 17.24 17.77
CA LYS A 175 -4.09 17.75 18.44
C LYS A 175 -3.75 18.73 19.56
N ILE A 176 -2.81 18.36 20.43
CA ILE A 176 -2.31 19.24 21.50
C ILE A 176 -1.79 20.56 20.91
N LEU A 177 -0.90 20.48 19.91
CA LEU A 177 -0.36 21.66 19.24
C LEU A 177 -1.48 22.53 18.64
N ASN A 178 -2.44 21.92 17.94
CA ASN A 178 -3.57 22.64 17.37
C ASN A 178 -4.38 23.39 18.45
N ASN A 179 -4.68 22.73 19.57
CA ASN A 179 -5.43 23.34 20.67
C ASN A 179 -4.64 24.50 21.28
N GLU A 180 -3.36 24.31 21.60
CA GLU A 180 -2.52 25.35 22.21
C GLU A 180 -2.37 26.58 21.30
N VAL A 181 -2.12 26.40 20.01
CA VAL A 181 -1.98 27.52 19.06
C VAL A 181 -3.32 28.23 18.87
N THR A 182 -4.42 27.49 18.83
CA THR A 182 -5.78 28.05 18.67
C THR A 182 -6.22 28.83 19.90
N GLU A 183 -6.03 28.27 21.10
CA GLU A 183 -6.32 28.96 22.36
C GLU A 183 -5.48 30.23 22.49
N PHE A 184 -4.20 30.15 22.10
CA PHE A 184 -3.32 31.32 22.09
C PHE A 184 -3.82 32.39 21.11
N TYR A 185 -4.19 32.03 19.88
CA TYR A 185 -4.72 32.96 18.90
C TYR A 185 -6.01 33.64 19.40
N TYR A 186 -6.93 32.90 20.01
CA TYR A 186 -8.15 33.48 20.56
C TYR A 186 -7.91 34.39 21.76
N GLY A 187 -6.94 34.07 22.62
CA GLY A 187 -6.56 34.97 23.72
C GLY A 187 -5.88 36.26 23.25
N LEU A 188 -5.13 36.21 22.14
CA LEU A 188 -4.66 37.42 21.46
C LEU A 188 -5.83 38.28 20.95
N LEU A 189 -6.84 37.65 20.34
CA LEU A 189 -8.02 38.35 19.82
C LEU A 189 -8.86 38.99 20.93
N SER A 190 -9.08 38.29 22.04
CA SER A 190 -9.89 38.79 23.16
C SER A 190 -9.17 39.86 23.99
N ARG A 191 -7.87 40.08 23.75
CA ARG A 191 -6.97 40.88 24.60
C ARG A 191 -6.98 40.43 26.06
N ASP A 192 -7.39 39.19 26.33
CA ASP A 192 -7.44 38.62 27.68
C ASP A 192 -6.04 38.15 28.09
N GLN A 193 -5.31 39.06 28.72
CA GLN A 193 -3.92 38.83 29.12
C GLN A 193 -3.77 37.99 30.40
N THR A 194 -4.87 37.70 31.11
CA THR A 194 -4.83 36.92 32.36
C THR A 194 -4.39 35.48 32.14
N LYS A 195 -4.51 34.99 30.90
CA LYS A 195 -4.06 33.67 30.46
C LYS A 195 -2.57 33.57 30.15
N TYR A 196 -1.84 34.69 30.12
CA TYR A 196 -0.42 34.72 29.78
C TYR A 196 0.37 35.30 30.96
N LYS A 197 0.84 34.42 31.84
CA LYS A 197 1.78 34.84 32.89
C LYS A 197 3.14 35.10 32.26
N GLU A 198 3.77 36.19 32.68
CA GLU A 198 5.14 36.52 32.32
C GLU A 198 6.06 35.33 32.66
N GLY A 199 6.70 34.74 31.64
CA GLY A 199 7.56 33.55 31.78
C GLY A 199 6.94 32.21 31.38
N GLU A 200 5.61 32.11 31.25
CA GLU A 200 4.93 30.95 30.67
C GLU A 200 4.88 31.11 29.14
N GLN A 201 6.02 30.90 28.45
CA GLN A 201 5.98 30.80 27.00
C GLN A 201 5.17 29.56 26.61
N PRO A 202 4.24 29.65 25.64
CA PRO A 202 3.58 28.47 25.13
C PRO A 202 4.64 27.49 24.62
N LEU A 203 4.63 26.27 25.18
CA LEU A 203 5.54 25.17 24.86
C LEU A 203 5.14 24.51 23.54
N TRP A 204 5.03 25.32 22.49
CA TRP A 204 4.71 24.84 21.16
C TRP A 204 5.88 24.02 20.61
N ASN A 205 5.79 22.71 20.78
CA ASN A 205 6.86 21.77 20.45
C ASN A 205 6.83 21.35 18.97
N PHE A 206 6.93 22.32 18.05
CA PHE A 206 6.92 22.07 16.60
C PHE A 206 8.01 21.07 16.17
N ASP A 207 9.19 21.12 16.79
CA ASP A 207 10.29 20.20 16.48
C ASP A 207 9.94 18.75 16.86
N ILE A 208 9.23 18.54 17.97
CA ILE A 208 8.76 17.21 18.38
C ILE A 208 7.76 16.67 17.35
N ILE A 209 6.83 17.51 16.88
CA ILE A 209 5.87 17.12 15.83
C ILE A 209 6.59 16.75 14.54
N LEU A 210 7.57 17.56 14.12
CA LEU A 210 8.34 17.30 12.91
C LEU A 210 9.12 15.98 13.03
N GLN A 211 9.75 15.72 14.18
CA GLN A 211 10.43 14.45 14.43
C GLN A 211 9.45 13.27 14.37
N LYS A 212 8.27 13.36 15.01
CA LYS A 212 7.26 12.30 14.98
C LYS A 212 6.73 12.06 13.56
N LEU A 213 6.51 13.11 12.77
CA LEU A 213 6.14 13.02 11.36
C LEU A 213 7.21 12.30 10.53
N LEU A 214 8.50 12.62 10.74
CA LEU A 214 9.61 11.97 10.05
C LEU A 214 9.75 10.50 10.45
N VAL A 215 9.60 10.17 11.73
CA VAL A 215 9.60 8.77 12.21
C VAL A 215 8.45 7.99 11.57
N PHE A 216 7.24 8.55 11.56
CA PHE A 216 6.08 7.94 10.92
C PHE A 216 6.29 7.76 9.41
N SER A 217 6.80 8.78 8.72
CA SER A 217 7.15 8.71 7.30
C SER A 217 8.17 7.62 6.99
N ASN A 218 9.22 7.50 7.80
CA ASN A 218 10.21 6.44 7.64
C ASN A 218 9.60 5.05 7.84
N HIS A 219 8.66 4.90 8.78
CA HIS A 219 7.96 3.65 9.01
C HIS A 219 7.08 3.25 7.80
N LEU A 220 6.35 4.20 7.20
CA LEU A 220 5.63 3.97 5.95
C LEU A 220 6.58 3.59 4.80
N LYS A 221 7.72 4.27 4.71
CA LYS A 221 8.75 3.97 3.70
C LYS A 221 9.30 2.56 3.87
N THR A 222 9.52 2.09 5.10
CA THR A 222 9.96 0.71 5.34
C THR A 222 8.93 -0.31 4.86
N GLU A 223 7.64 -0.09 5.13
CA GLU A 223 6.55 -0.95 4.64
C GLU A 223 6.40 -0.94 3.12
N LEU A 224 6.74 0.17 2.46
CA LEU A 224 6.81 0.24 0.99
C LEU A 224 7.96 -0.60 0.41
N THR A 225 9.08 -0.72 1.13
CA THR A 225 10.29 -1.39 0.65
C THR A 225 10.39 -2.87 1.02
N GLN A 226 9.64 -3.32 2.04
CA GLN A 226 9.55 -4.74 2.36
C GLN A 226 8.74 -5.44 1.26
N LYS A 227 9.43 -6.22 0.43
CA LYS A 227 8.79 -7.19 -0.46
C LYS A 227 8.07 -8.22 0.41
N GLU A 228 6.76 -8.35 0.23
CA GLU A 228 6.02 -9.56 0.61
C GLU A 228 6.60 -10.80 -0.11
#